data_AF-A0A7S2H1Z3-F1
#
_entry.id   AF-A0A7S2H1Z3-F1
#
_cell.length_a   1.000
_cell.length_b   1.000
_cell.length_c   1.000
_cell.angle_alpha   90.00
_cell.angle_beta   90.00
_cell.angle_gamma   90.00
#
_symmetry.space_group_name_H-M   'P 1'
#
loop_
_entity.id
_entity.type
_entity.pdbx_description
1 polymer ?
#
loop_
_entity_poly.entity_id
_entity_poly.type
_entity_poly.pdbx_seq_one_letter_code
_entity_poly.pdbx_strand_id
1 'polypeptide(L)'
;MTPDSIAIIEDNHQPDTESFEFALTTLGDEVHTAVISYIQGLTAAHEKELAQNRRAINDLEKRNGELEHKVEHEAQVNENLAGEVRGKEMLVGKLQEKVIDQGRVVSELCKEVDRLHKKNDSLSVKSNLVGRLQEKVVEQGRMVSELCKEVDKLSRENETLQLTTPALPRLVPTTSPGTMDDSVIGNKNNSPLRALIPNIEHCPVGSRQQVPSESPNLSTRASPPAIANIDTRRQRRRVSMPGGGSYASEERTIHPSMRRSNHRRLSTGAAACA
;
A
#
# COMPACT_ATOMS: atom_id res chain seq x y z
N MET A 1 68.77 59.81 -122.31
CA MET A 1 67.72 60.80 -121.98
C MET A 1 66.50 60.36 -122.76
N THR A 2 65.40 59.92 -122.18
CA THR A 2 64.78 60.13 -120.86
C THR A 2 63.71 59.04 -120.68
N PRO A 3 63.18 58.86 -119.47
CA PRO A 3 62.60 57.62 -118.95
C PRO A 3 61.08 57.56 -119.13
N ASP A 4 60.48 56.57 -118.45
CA ASP A 4 59.07 56.40 -118.12
C ASP A 4 58.26 55.63 -119.20
N SER A 5 57.43 54.65 -118.87
CA SER A 5 56.64 54.49 -117.66
C SER A 5 56.40 53.01 -117.35
N ILE A 6 56.62 52.63 -116.09
CA ILE A 6 56.04 51.42 -115.50
C ILE A 6 54.52 51.66 -115.47
N ALA A 7 53.77 50.91 -116.28
CA ALA A 7 52.33 50.84 -116.16
C ALA A 7 51.99 50.13 -114.85
N ILE A 8 51.78 50.93 -113.80
CA ILE A 8 51.10 50.49 -112.59
C ILE A 8 49.68 50.15 -113.07
N ILE A 9 49.37 48.86 -113.18
CA ILE A 9 48.00 48.40 -113.27
C ILE A 9 47.44 48.63 -111.86
N GLU A 10 47.01 49.86 -111.60
CA GLU A 10 46.03 50.13 -110.55
C GLU A 10 44.77 49.40 -110.99
N ASP A 11 44.65 48.15 -110.53
CA ASP A 11 43.40 47.41 -110.53
C ASP A 11 42.48 48.12 -109.52
N ASN A 12 41.97 49.28 -109.95
CA ASN A 12 40.94 50.06 -109.28
C ASN A 12 39.63 49.29 -109.39
N HIS A 13 39.57 48.12 -108.73
CA HIS A 13 38.32 47.50 -108.33
C HIS A 13 37.74 48.35 -107.20
N GLN A 14 37.14 49.47 -107.61
CA GLN A 14 36.29 50.28 -106.76
C GLN A 14 35.15 49.35 -106.35
N PRO A 15 35.04 48.96 -105.05
CA PRO A 15 34.03 48.01 -104.64
C PRO A 15 32.66 48.62 -104.98
N ASP A 16 31.86 47.89 -105.77
CA ASP A 16 30.50 48.31 -106.09
C ASP A 16 29.78 48.62 -104.78
N THR A 17 29.37 49.88 -104.60
CA THR A 17 28.70 50.36 -103.40
C THR A 17 27.44 49.55 -103.09
N GLU A 18 26.80 48.99 -104.12
CA GLU A 18 25.65 48.10 -104.02
C GLU A 18 26.00 46.76 -103.34
N SER A 19 27.20 46.21 -103.58
CA SER A 19 27.69 44.98 -102.94
C SER A 19 27.96 45.19 -101.45
N PHE A 20 28.47 46.36 -101.08
CA PHE A 20 28.72 46.71 -99.68
C PHE A 20 27.42 46.97 -98.90
N GLU A 21 26.45 47.68 -99.48
CA GLU A 21 25.12 47.86 -98.86
C GLU A 21 24.36 46.53 -98.73
N PHE A 22 24.46 45.65 -99.73
CA PHE A 22 23.91 44.30 -99.67
C PHE A 22 24.56 43.46 -98.56
N ALA A 23 25.87 43.56 -98.36
CA ALA A 23 26.57 42.86 -97.27
C ALA A 23 26.18 43.39 -95.89
N LEU A 24 25.99 44.71 -95.73
CA LEU A 24 25.55 45.31 -94.46
C LEU A 24 24.11 44.94 -94.09
N THR A 25 23.21 44.90 -95.07
CA THR A 25 21.82 44.46 -94.85
C THR A 25 21.74 42.98 -94.49
N THR A 26 22.49 42.12 -95.21
CA THR A 26 22.58 40.69 -94.91
C THR A 26 23.14 40.45 -93.50
N LEU A 27 24.22 41.14 -93.12
CA LEU A 27 24.78 41.04 -91.77
C LEU A 27 23.80 41.53 -90.70
N GLY A 28 23.04 42.60 -90.98
CA GLY A 28 21.98 43.09 -90.11
C GLY A 28 20.89 42.05 -89.85
N ASP A 29 20.44 41.38 -90.90
CA ASP A 29 19.43 40.32 -90.82
C ASP A 29 19.93 39.08 -90.07
N GLU A 30 21.20 38.69 -90.28
CA GLU A 30 21.84 37.59 -89.56
C GLU A 30 21.96 37.88 -88.06
N VAL A 31 22.43 39.07 -87.68
CA VAL A 31 22.53 39.50 -86.28
C VAL A 31 21.14 39.58 -85.65
N HIS A 32 20.17 40.16 -86.34
CA HIS A 32 18.80 40.26 -85.84
C HIS A 32 18.17 38.87 -85.62
N THR A 33 18.38 37.95 -86.56
CA THR A 33 17.94 36.56 -86.44
C THR A 33 18.60 35.85 -85.26
N ALA A 34 19.91 36.04 -85.07
CA ALA A 34 20.65 35.48 -83.94
C ALA A 34 20.14 36.02 -82.60
N VAL A 35 19.87 37.33 -82.51
CA VAL A 35 19.31 37.96 -81.30
C VAL A 35 17.91 37.44 -81.00
N ILE A 36 17.03 37.31 -82.00
CA ILE A 36 15.68 36.74 -81.81
C ILE A 36 15.79 35.30 -81.30
N SER A 37 16.62 34.48 -81.94
CA SER A 37 16.83 33.08 -81.55
C SER A 37 17.35 32.97 -80.11
N TYR A 38 18.31 33.83 -79.73
CA TYR A 38 18.81 33.90 -78.36
C TYR A 38 17.73 34.28 -77.35
N ILE A 39 16.93 35.33 -77.64
CA ILE A 39 15.83 35.75 -76.76
C ILE A 39 14.81 34.62 -76.60
N GLN A 40 14.42 33.96 -77.70
CA GLN A 40 13.48 32.84 -77.67
C GLN A 40 14.01 31.67 -76.84
N GLY A 41 15.29 31.33 -77.00
CA GLY A 41 15.94 30.29 -76.19
C GLY A 41 15.95 30.62 -74.70
N LEU A 42 16.25 31.88 -74.35
CA LEU A 42 16.22 32.36 -72.97
C LEU A 42 14.80 32.34 -72.39
N THR A 43 13.81 32.79 -73.15
CA THR A 43 12.39 32.75 -72.76
C THR A 43 11.94 31.30 -72.50
N ALA A 44 12.26 30.38 -73.40
CA ALA A 44 11.92 28.96 -73.24
C ALA A 44 12.59 28.33 -72.01
N ALA A 45 13.84 28.71 -71.72
CA ALA A 45 14.54 28.26 -70.52
C ALA A 45 13.86 28.76 -69.23
N HIS A 46 13.52 30.05 -69.16
CA HIS A 46 12.79 30.63 -68.03
C HIS A 46 11.39 30.03 -67.87
N GLU A 47 10.65 29.79 -68.95
CA GLU A 47 9.33 29.15 -68.89
C GLU A 47 9.43 27.72 -68.34
N LYS A 48 10.45 26.96 -68.76
CA LYS A 48 10.72 25.62 -68.23
C LYS A 48 11.03 25.65 -66.73
N GLU A 49 11.85 26.60 -66.30
CA GLU A 49 12.17 26.78 -64.87
C GLU A 49 10.94 27.18 -64.06
N LEU A 50 10.11 28.10 -64.56
CA LEU A 50 8.85 28.49 -63.93
C LEU A 50 7.88 27.30 -63.80
N ALA A 51 7.77 26.46 -64.83
CA ALA A 51 6.94 25.26 -64.80
C ALA A 51 7.49 24.21 -63.80
N GLN A 52 8.81 24.13 -63.64
CA GLN A 52 9.43 23.27 -62.63
C GLN A 52 9.17 23.80 -61.21
N ASN A 53 9.34 25.09 -60.97
CA ASN A 53 9.09 25.73 -59.68
C ASN A 53 7.61 25.63 -59.28
N ARG A 54 6.68 25.82 -60.21
CA ARG A 54 5.24 25.61 -59.95
C ARG A 54 4.93 24.18 -59.48
N ARG A 55 5.54 23.17 -60.10
CA ARG A 55 5.38 21.77 -59.67
C ARG A 55 5.93 21.56 -58.26
N ALA A 56 7.13 22.07 -57.98
CA ALA A 56 7.74 21.96 -56.65
C ALA A 56 6.91 22.65 -55.56
N ILE A 57 6.31 23.82 -55.86
CA ILE A 57 5.40 24.53 -54.96
C ILE A 57 4.17 23.67 -54.66
N ASN A 58 3.49 23.13 -55.68
CA ASN A 58 2.32 22.28 -55.48
C ASN A 58 2.65 21.03 -54.64
N ASP A 59 3.82 20.42 -54.85
CA ASP A 59 4.28 19.27 -54.07
C ASP A 59 4.60 19.64 -52.61
N LEU A 60 5.10 20.85 -52.37
CA LEU A 60 5.33 21.39 -51.03
C LEU A 60 4.01 21.70 -50.32
N GLU A 61 3.06 22.33 -51.00
CA GLU A 61 1.72 22.65 -50.47
C GLU A 61 0.99 21.37 -50.05
N LYS A 62 1.03 20.34 -50.89
CA LYS A 62 0.45 19.03 -50.56
C LYS A 62 1.08 18.43 -49.30
N ARG A 63 2.42 18.41 -49.22
CA ARG A 63 3.12 17.91 -48.04
C ARG A 63 2.84 18.73 -46.79
N ASN A 64 2.68 20.04 -46.93
CA ASN A 64 2.33 20.91 -45.81
C ASN A 64 0.93 20.57 -45.27
N GLY A 65 -0.06 20.38 -46.14
CA GLY A 65 -1.41 19.94 -45.71
C GLY A 65 -1.41 18.56 -45.03
N GLU A 66 -0.58 17.62 -45.50
CA GLU A 66 -0.41 16.31 -44.84
C GLU A 66 0.22 16.44 -43.44
N LEU A 67 1.16 17.37 -43.26
CA LEU A 67 1.79 17.63 -41.97
C LEU A 67 0.83 18.34 -41.01
N GLU A 68 0.05 19.30 -41.49
CA GLU A 68 -0.98 19.99 -40.69
C GLU A 68 -1.97 18.99 -40.08
N HIS A 69 -2.50 18.07 -40.90
CA HIS A 69 -3.41 17.03 -40.40
C HIS A 69 -2.73 16.09 -39.39
N LYS A 70 -1.43 15.78 -39.56
CA LYS A 70 -0.70 14.96 -38.58
C LYS A 70 -0.53 15.69 -37.25
N VAL A 71 -0.18 16.97 -37.30
CA VAL A 71 -0.05 17.81 -36.10
C VAL A 71 -1.37 17.90 -35.35
N GLU A 72 -2.48 18.10 -36.05
CA GLU A 72 -3.81 18.14 -35.44
C GLU A 72 -4.20 16.80 -34.80
N HIS A 73 -3.97 15.69 -35.51
CA HIS A 73 -4.21 14.35 -34.96
C HIS A 73 -3.36 14.09 -33.70
N GLU A 74 -2.07 14.43 -33.72
CA GLU A 74 -1.19 14.28 -32.56
C GLU A 74 -1.62 15.18 -31.39
N ALA A 75 -2.07 16.40 -31.65
CA ALA A 75 -2.63 17.29 -30.63
C ALA A 75 -3.84 16.65 -29.94
N GLN A 76 -4.75 16.05 -30.72
CA GLN A 76 -5.93 15.37 -30.17
C GLN A 76 -5.56 14.13 -29.33
N VAL A 77 -4.58 13.34 -29.80
CA VAL A 77 -4.08 12.19 -29.04
C VAL A 77 -3.46 12.64 -27.71
N ASN A 78 -2.67 13.70 -27.72
CA ASN A 78 -2.05 14.26 -26.52
C ASN A 78 -3.10 14.78 -25.52
N GLU A 79 -4.16 15.43 -26.00
CA GLU A 79 -5.26 15.88 -25.13
C GLU A 79 -6.00 14.70 -24.48
N ASN A 80 -6.27 13.64 -25.25
CA ASN A 80 -6.89 12.43 -24.73
C ASN A 80 -6.02 11.75 -23.66
N LEU A 81 -4.72 11.61 -23.93
CA LEU A 81 -3.76 11.05 -22.97
C LEU A 81 -3.68 11.91 -21.70
N ALA A 82 -3.66 13.23 -21.83
CA ALA A 82 -3.69 14.14 -20.68
C ALA A 82 -4.96 13.95 -19.84
N GLY A 83 -6.11 13.71 -20.48
CA GLY A 83 -7.35 13.35 -19.81
C GLY A 83 -7.25 12.04 -19.02
N GLU A 84 -6.68 11.00 -19.63
CA GLU A 84 -6.47 9.70 -18.98
C GLU A 84 -5.53 9.82 -17.77
N VAL A 85 -4.44 10.58 -17.89
CA VAL A 85 -3.50 10.85 -16.80
C VAL A 85 -4.21 11.53 -15.63
N ARG A 86 -4.97 12.61 -15.87
CA ARG A 86 -5.75 13.29 -14.83
C ARG A 86 -6.74 12.35 -14.13
N GLY A 87 -7.38 11.47 -14.90
CA GLY A 87 -8.28 10.45 -14.35
C GLY A 87 -7.58 9.47 -13.41
N LYS A 88 -6.39 8.98 -13.80
CA LYS A 88 -5.57 8.09 -12.98
C LYS A 88 -5.04 8.78 -11.73
N GLU A 89 -4.60 10.03 -11.82
CA GLU A 89 -4.14 10.82 -10.67
C GLU A 89 -5.23 10.98 -9.61
N MET A 90 -6.47 11.25 -10.04
CA MET A 90 -7.62 11.32 -9.13
C MET A 90 -7.88 9.98 -8.43
N LEU A 91 -7.77 8.87 -9.15
CA LEU A 91 -7.94 7.53 -8.57
C LEU A 91 -6.84 7.22 -7.55
N VAL A 92 -5.58 7.57 -7.86
CA VAL A 92 -4.45 7.44 -6.94
C VAL A 92 -4.70 8.23 -5.66
N GLY A 93 -5.18 9.48 -5.76
CA GLY A 93 -5.53 10.29 -4.59
C GLY A 93 -6.59 9.62 -3.70
N LYS A 94 -7.68 9.11 -4.30
CA LYS A 94 -8.73 8.37 -3.55
C LYS A 94 -8.21 7.09 -2.88
N LEU A 95 -7.29 6.38 -3.53
CA LEU A 95 -6.69 5.17 -2.96
C LEU A 95 -5.74 5.51 -1.81
N GLN A 96 -4.95 6.59 -1.93
CA GLN A 96 -4.09 7.06 -0.85
C GLN A 96 -4.89 7.42 0.40
N GLU A 97 -6.02 8.12 0.24
CA GLU A 97 -6.94 8.43 1.35
C GLU A 97 -7.44 7.16 2.05
N LYS A 98 -7.91 6.16 1.29
CA LYS A 98 -8.33 4.86 1.86
C LYS A 98 -7.21 4.14 2.60
N VAL A 99 -5.98 4.18 2.10
CA VAL A 99 -4.82 3.57 2.77
C VAL A 99 -4.53 4.27 4.09
N ILE A 100 -4.64 5.60 4.13
CA ILE A 100 -4.46 6.38 5.36
C ILE A 100 -5.54 6.00 6.39
N ASP A 101 -6.81 5.93 5.98
CA ASP A 101 -7.92 5.55 6.86
C ASP A 101 -7.75 4.14 7.41
N GLN A 102 -7.38 3.19 6.57
CA GLN A 102 -7.06 1.83 7.00
C GLN A 102 -5.89 1.81 7.98
N GLY A 103 -4.85 2.61 7.74
CA GLY A 103 -3.73 2.78 8.66
C GLY A 103 -4.17 3.25 10.05
N ARG A 104 -5.15 4.18 10.12
CA ARG A 104 -5.73 4.61 11.40
C ARG A 104 -6.47 3.48 12.10
N VAL A 105 -7.30 2.72 11.38
CA VAL A 105 -8.04 1.58 11.96
C VAL A 105 -7.09 0.52 12.51
N VAL A 106 -6.03 0.18 11.77
CA VAL A 106 -5.01 -0.77 12.24
C VAL A 106 -4.34 -0.27 13.52
N SER A 107 -4.00 1.02 13.59
CA SER A 107 -3.40 1.62 14.79
C SER A 107 -4.31 1.51 16.02
N GLU A 108 -5.61 1.76 15.87
CA GLU A 108 -6.58 1.61 16.97
C GLU A 108 -6.75 0.14 17.40
N LEU A 109 -6.78 -0.80 16.44
CA LEU A 109 -6.84 -2.22 16.75
C LEU A 109 -5.60 -2.69 17.53
N CYS A 110 -4.40 -2.22 17.17
CA CYS A 110 -3.18 -2.53 17.92
C CYS A 110 -3.29 -2.08 19.39
N LYS A 111 -3.81 -0.87 19.64
CA LYS A 111 -4.02 -0.37 21.01
C LYS A 111 -5.01 -1.23 21.80
N GLU A 112 -6.08 -1.70 21.16
CA GLU A 112 -7.04 -2.58 21.83
C GLU A 112 -6.45 -3.96 22.12
N VAL A 113 -5.65 -4.52 21.22
CA VAL A 113 -4.90 -5.76 21.45
C VAL A 113 -3.99 -5.63 22.68
N ASP A 114 -3.23 -4.53 22.79
CA ASP A 114 -2.37 -4.28 23.95
C ASP A 114 -3.18 -4.14 25.24
N ARG A 115 -4.34 -3.48 25.19
CA ARG A 115 -5.26 -3.34 26.33
C ARG A 115 -5.82 -4.69 26.77
N LEU A 116 -6.19 -5.55 25.82
CA LEU A 116 -6.68 -6.88 26.09
C LEU A 116 -5.59 -7.77 26.69
N HIS A 117 -4.34 -7.67 26.22
CA HIS A 117 -3.21 -8.40 26.79
C HIS A 117 -3.03 -8.05 28.28
N LYS A 118 -3.02 -6.75 28.61
CA LYS A 118 -2.94 -6.28 30.01
C LYS A 118 -4.09 -6.79 30.88
N LYS A 119 -5.31 -6.85 30.33
CA LYS A 119 -6.47 -7.43 31.05
C LYS A 119 -6.29 -8.93 31.29
N ASN A 120 -5.78 -9.66 30.30
CA ASN A 120 -5.52 -11.09 30.40
C ASN A 120 -4.47 -11.39 31.49
N ASP A 121 -3.39 -10.62 31.54
CA ASP A 121 -2.37 -10.74 32.58
C ASP A 121 -2.95 -10.50 33.98
N SER A 122 -3.80 -9.48 34.13
CA SER A 122 -4.51 -9.22 35.39
C SER A 122 -5.43 -10.36 35.81
N LEU A 123 -6.15 -10.97 34.86
CA LEU A 123 -7.01 -12.12 35.13
C LEU A 123 -6.20 -13.35 35.54
N SER A 124 -5.05 -13.60 34.90
CA SER A 124 -4.13 -14.68 35.28
C SER A 124 -3.70 -14.56 36.74
N VAL A 125 -3.32 -13.36 37.19
CA VAL A 125 -2.98 -13.11 38.60
C VAL A 125 -4.15 -13.39 39.54
N LYS A 126 -5.37 -12.95 39.17
CA LYS A 126 -6.57 -13.22 39.97
C LYS A 126 -6.90 -14.71 40.05
N SER A 127 -6.74 -15.44 38.95
CA SER A 127 -6.92 -16.91 38.91
C SER A 127 -5.98 -17.61 39.90
N ASN A 128 -4.70 -17.21 39.91
CA ASN A 128 -3.72 -17.76 40.85
C ASN A 128 -4.08 -17.45 42.32
N LEU A 129 -4.64 -16.26 42.60
CA LEU A 129 -5.12 -15.93 43.93
C LEU A 129 -6.29 -16.82 44.35
N VAL A 130 -7.26 -17.06 43.47
CA VAL A 130 -8.39 -17.96 43.72
C VAL A 130 -7.89 -19.37 44.04
N GLY A 131 -6.94 -19.90 43.26
CA GLY A 131 -6.33 -21.21 43.53
C GLY A 131 -5.72 -21.31 44.94
N ARG A 132 -4.95 -20.29 45.36
CA ARG A 132 -4.38 -20.23 46.73
C ARG A 132 -5.44 -20.11 47.82
N LEU A 133 -6.52 -19.38 47.57
CA LEU A 133 -7.63 -19.27 48.54
C LEU A 133 -8.37 -20.60 48.68
N GLN A 134 -8.56 -21.33 47.58
CA GLN A 134 -9.18 -22.65 47.59
C GLN A 134 -8.35 -23.65 48.38
N GLU A 135 -7.02 -23.65 48.24
CA GLU A 135 -6.12 -24.45 49.06
C GLU A 135 -6.28 -24.16 50.56
N LYS A 136 -6.34 -22.87 50.94
CA LYS A 136 -6.58 -22.47 52.34
C LYS A 136 -7.95 -22.93 52.86
N VAL A 137 -9.00 -22.87 52.04
CA VAL A 137 -10.34 -23.34 52.42
C VAL A 137 -10.34 -24.85 52.66
N VAL A 138 -9.66 -25.63 51.81
CA VAL A 138 -9.51 -27.08 51.99
C VAL A 138 -8.77 -27.40 53.28
N GLU A 139 -7.67 -26.72 53.56
CA GLU A 139 -6.90 -26.93 54.81
C GLU A 139 -7.71 -26.55 56.06
N GLN A 140 -8.47 -25.44 55.99
CA GLN A 140 -9.40 -25.07 57.06
C GLN A 140 -10.50 -26.13 57.27
N GLY A 141 -11.05 -26.70 56.18
CA GLY A 141 -12.01 -27.79 56.26
C GLY A 141 -11.45 -29.04 56.95
N ARG A 142 -10.17 -29.36 56.70
CA ARG A 142 -9.45 -30.45 57.38
C ARG A 142 -9.30 -30.17 58.87
N MET A 143 -8.85 -28.97 59.24
CA MET A 143 -8.72 -28.55 60.65
C MET A 143 -10.05 -28.59 61.41
N VAL A 144 -11.14 -28.09 60.79
CA VAL A 144 -12.48 -28.16 61.38
C VAL A 144 -12.91 -29.62 61.60
N SER A 145 -12.66 -30.50 60.62
CA SER A 145 -12.99 -31.93 60.74
C SER A 145 -12.20 -32.61 61.87
N GLU A 146 -10.93 -32.22 62.08
CA GLU A 146 -10.11 -32.71 63.19
C GLU A 146 -10.62 -32.21 64.55
N LEU A 147 -10.98 -30.92 64.65
CA LEU A 147 -11.57 -30.34 65.86
C LEU A 147 -12.90 -31.02 66.23
N CYS A 148 -13.77 -31.31 65.25
CA CYS A 148 -15.02 -32.04 65.49
C CYS A 148 -14.76 -33.41 66.11
N LYS A 149 -13.76 -34.16 65.62
CA LYS A 149 -13.41 -35.47 66.19
C LYS A 149 -12.94 -35.36 67.65
N GLU A 150 -12.17 -34.32 67.98
CA GLU A 150 -11.71 -34.10 69.36
C GLU A 150 -12.88 -33.68 70.26
N VAL A 151 -13.79 -32.83 69.79
CA VAL A 151 -15.03 -32.49 70.51
C VAL A 151 -15.87 -33.73 70.78
N ASP A 152 -16.09 -34.59 69.78
CA ASP A 152 -16.85 -35.84 69.94
C ASP A 152 -16.20 -36.81 70.93
N LYS A 153 -14.86 -36.85 70.97
CA LYS A 153 -14.09 -37.64 71.93
C LYS A 153 -14.24 -37.08 73.34
N LEU A 154 -14.02 -35.77 73.52
CA LEU A 154 -14.18 -35.10 74.81
C LEU A 154 -15.62 -35.18 75.34
N SER A 155 -16.62 -35.12 74.46
CA SER A 155 -18.03 -35.29 74.84
C SER A 155 -18.27 -36.67 75.44
N ARG A 156 -17.77 -37.73 74.78
CA ARG A 156 -17.86 -39.11 75.29
C ARG A 156 -17.10 -39.27 76.62
N GLU A 157 -15.91 -38.69 76.74
CA GLU A 157 -15.15 -38.70 78.00
C GLU A 157 -15.93 -37.99 79.13
N ASN A 158 -16.54 -36.84 78.85
CA ASN A 158 -17.36 -36.10 79.81
C ASN A 158 -18.60 -36.91 80.25
N GLU A 159 -19.29 -37.58 79.31
CA GLU A 159 -20.40 -38.49 79.63
C GLU A 159 -19.95 -39.62 80.57
N THR A 160 -18.76 -40.22 80.33
CA THR A 160 -18.22 -41.26 81.22
C THR A 160 -17.85 -40.72 82.60
N LEU A 161 -17.31 -39.51 82.70
CA LEU A 161 -17.00 -38.86 83.98
C LEU A 161 -18.28 -38.56 84.77
N GLN A 162 -19.33 -38.07 84.12
CA GLN A 162 -20.62 -37.83 84.77
C GLN A 162 -21.27 -39.11 85.31
N LEU A 163 -21.13 -40.23 84.61
CA LEU A 163 -21.63 -41.54 85.07
C LEU A 163 -20.80 -42.14 86.22
N THR A 164 -19.51 -41.80 86.30
CA THR A 164 -18.59 -42.32 87.33
C THR A 164 -18.48 -41.43 88.57
N THR A 165 -19.05 -40.22 88.53
CA THR A 165 -19.12 -39.33 89.69
C THR A 165 -20.36 -39.67 90.53
N PRO A 166 -20.21 -40.15 91.78
CA PRO A 166 -21.37 -40.36 92.66
C PRO A 166 -22.04 -39.01 92.94
N ALA A 167 -23.37 -38.97 92.84
CA ALA A 167 -24.17 -37.79 93.14
C ALA A 167 -23.84 -37.26 94.53
N LEU A 168 -23.10 -36.15 94.61
CA LEU A 168 -22.97 -35.39 95.85
C LEU A 168 -24.37 -34.88 96.24
N PRO A 169 -24.76 -35.02 97.52
CA PRO A 169 -26.08 -34.65 97.98
C PRO A 169 -26.35 -33.18 97.68
N ARG A 170 -27.47 -32.95 96.99
CA ARG A 170 -28.03 -31.64 96.68
C ARG A 170 -28.30 -30.92 98.01
N LEU A 171 -27.40 -30.05 98.43
CA LEU A 171 -27.68 -29.11 99.50
C LEU A 171 -28.73 -28.13 98.97
N VAL A 172 -29.93 -28.31 99.49
CA VAL A 172 -31.09 -27.42 99.30
C VAL A 172 -30.74 -26.07 99.94
N PRO A 173 -30.74 -24.94 99.20
CA PRO A 173 -30.85 -23.64 99.82
C PRO A 173 -32.32 -23.44 100.21
N THR A 174 -32.60 -23.53 101.50
CA THR A 174 -33.84 -23.05 102.11
C THR A 174 -33.92 -21.53 101.98
N THR A 175 -35.06 -21.02 101.48
CA THR A 175 -35.79 -19.76 101.84
C THR A 175 -34.95 -18.49 102.13
N SER A 176 -35.20 -17.28 101.61
CA SER A 176 -36.45 -16.55 101.36
C SER A 176 -36.11 -15.11 100.87
N PRO A 177 -37.09 -14.26 100.50
CA PRO A 177 -36.96 -13.08 99.63
C PRO A 177 -36.80 -11.72 100.34
N GLY A 178 -36.37 -10.70 99.59
CA GLY A 178 -36.41 -9.26 99.96
C GLY A 178 -35.55 -8.43 98.99
N THR A 179 -36.11 -7.94 97.88
CA THR A 179 -36.60 -6.55 97.64
C THR A 179 -35.53 -5.48 97.44
N MET A 180 -35.56 -4.92 96.20
CA MET A 180 -35.16 -3.56 95.75
C MET A 180 -33.66 -3.20 95.86
N ASP A 181 -33.00 -2.55 94.90
CA ASP A 181 -33.45 -1.45 94.04
C ASP A 181 -32.62 -1.32 92.75
N ASP A 182 -33.20 -0.58 91.80
CA ASP A 182 -32.69 -0.15 90.50
C ASP A 182 -31.32 0.55 90.52
N SER A 183 -30.52 0.35 89.45
CA SER A 183 -30.03 1.45 88.59
C SER A 183 -29.12 0.97 87.45
N VAL A 184 -29.72 0.91 86.25
CA VAL A 184 -29.26 1.51 84.99
C VAL A 184 -27.76 1.84 84.86
N ILE A 185 -27.03 1.07 84.03
CA ILE A 185 -26.18 1.64 82.98
C ILE A 185 -26.39 0.81 81.71
N GLY A 186 -27.11 1.40 80.76
CA GLY A 186 -27.23 0.86 79.42
C GLY A 186 -25.92 0.96 78.67
N ASN A 187 -25.60 -0.08 77.90
CA ASN A 187 -24.93 0.13 76.62
C ASN A 187 -25.49 -0.86 75.60
N LYS A 188 -26.49 -0.36 74.86
CA LYS A 188 -26.93 -0.95 73.60
C LYS A 188 -25.81 -0.66 72.61
N ASN A 189 -25.06 -1.68 72.20
CA ASN A 189 -24.37 -1.82 70.91
C ASN A 189 -23.47 -3.05 70.98
N ASN A 190 -23.98 -4.19 70.51
CA ASN A 190 -23.23 -5.21 69.75
C ASN A 190 -24.06 -6.49 69.66
N SER A 191 -24.86 -6.60 68.62
CA SER A 191 -25.35 -7.88 68.12
C SER A 191 -25.38 -7.83 66.59
N PRO A 192 -24.30 -8.32 65.97
CA PRO A 192 -24.48 -9.21 64.83
C PRO A 192 -23.49 -10.38 64.91
N LEU A 193 -23.40 -11.08 66.05
CA LEU A 193 -22.69 -12.36 66.14
C LEU A 193 -23.63 -13.56 66.33
N ARG A 194 -24.95 -13.33 66.36
CA ARG A 194 -25.96 -14.40 66.49
C ARG A 194 -26.51 -14.91 65.16
N ALA A 195 -26.02 -14.43 64.01
CA ALA A 195 -26.51 -14.83 62.68
C ALA A 195 -25.58 -15.80 61.92
N LEU A 196 -24.51 -16.32 62.54
CA LEU A 196 -23.52 -17.19 61.88
C LEU A 196 -23.24 -18.49 62.65
N ILE A 197 -24.25 -19.04 63.34
CA ILE A 197 -24.20 -20.44 63.76
C ILE A 197 -25.13 -21.20 62.80
N PRO A 198 -24.61 -21.86 61.76
CA PRO A 198 -25.41 -22.87 61.07
C PRO A 198 -25.69 -23.99 62.09
N ASN A 199 -26.95 -24.37 62.23
CA ASN A 199 -27.38 -25.56 62.95
C ASN A 199 -26.48 -26.75 62.57
N ILE A 200 -25.63 -27.19 63.50
CA ILE A 200 -24.91 -28.45 63.41
C ILE A 200 -25.85 -29.52 63.95
N GLU A 201 -26.95 -29.76 63.23
CA GLU A 201 -27.67 -31.01 63.33
C GLU A 201 -27.53 -31.69 61.98
N HIS A 202 -26.86 -32.84 61.98
CA HIS A 202 -26.63 -33.77 60.87
C HIS A 202 -25.33 -33.53 60.09
N CYS A 203 -24.28 -34.25 60.49
CA CYS A 203 -23.20 -34.65 59.59
C CYS A 203 -23.72 -35.78 58.67
N PRO A 204 -23.91 -35.57 57.35
CA PRO A 204 -24.25 -36.67 56.48
C PRO A 204 -22.99 -37.49 56.17
N VAL A 205 -22.98 -38.72 56.67
CA VAL A 205 -22.03 -39.76 56.28
C VAL A 205 -22.28 -40.13 54.82
N GLY A 206 -21.25 -39.99 53.98
CA GLY A 206 -21.00 -40.81 52.80
C GLY A 206 -22.10 -40.89 51.73
N SER A 207 -21.94 -40.13 50.65
CA SER A 207 -22.41 -40.56 49.33
C SER A 207 -21.39 -40.16 48.26
N ARG A 208 -20.76 -41.21 47.73
CA ARG A 208 -19.76 -41.25 46.69
C ARG A 208 -20.40 -40.80 45.37
N GLN A 209 -20.30 -39.53 45.01
CA GLN A 209 -20.54 -39.09 43.64
C GLN A 209 -19.25 -39.26 42.83
N GLN A 210 -19.27 -40.25 41.95
CA GLN A 210 -18.31 -40.37 40.86
C GLN A 210 -18.44 -39.13 39.97
N VAL A 211 -17.39 -38.33 39.90
CA VAL A 211 -17.23 -37.30 38.88
C VAL A 211 -16.24 -37.88 37.86
N PRO A 212 -16.59 -37.96 36.56
CA PRO A 212 -15.68 -38.46 35.53
C PRO A 212 -14.49 -37.52 35.39
N SER A 213 -13.28 -38.08 35.47
CA SER A 213 -12.06 -37.41 35.07
C SER A 213 -12.00 -37.37 33.54
N GLU A 214 -12.45 -36.27 32.93
CA GLU A 214 -12.10 -35.94 31.54
C GLU A 214 -11.00 -34.88 31.54
N SER A 215 -9.82 -35.29 31.09
CA SER A 215 -8.74 -34.41 30.67
C SER A 215 -9.12 -33.72 29.36
N PRO A 216 -8.91 -32.41 29.18
CA PRO A 216 -8.76 -31.87 27.85
C PRO A 216 -7.30 -32.01 27.42
N ASN A 217 -7.05 -33.08 26.66
CA ASN A 217 -5.90 -33.14 25.76
C ASN A 217 -5.99 -32.00 24.74
N LEU A 218 -4.82 -31.44 24.43
CA LEU A 218 -4.56 -30.56 23.30
C LEU A 218 -5.04 -31.19 21.97
N SER A 219 -5.28 -30.30 20.99
CA SER A 219 -5.40 -30.57 19.55
C SER A 219 -6.83 -30.62 18.98
N THR A 220 -7.37 -29.44 18.72
CA THR A 220 -8.27 -29.24 17.56
C THR A 220 -7.72 -28.09 16.72
N ARG A 221 -6.80 -28.47 15.84
CA ARG A 221 -6.41 -27.74 14.65
C ARG A 221 -7.67 -27.52 13.81
N ALA A 222 -8.23 -26.31 13.83
CA ALA A 222 -9.24 -25.91 12.87
C ALA A 222 -8.56 -25.73 11.50
N SER A 223 -8.49 -26.82 10.73
CA SER A 223 -8.27 -26.73 9.30
C SER A 223 -9.58 -26.34 8.62
N PRO A 224 -9.52 -25.46 7.60
CA PRO A 224 -10.69 -24.96 6.89
C PRO A 224 -11.31 -26.08 6.03
N PRO A 225 -12.61 -26.03 5.71
CA PRO A 225 -13.20 -27.01 4.81
C PRO A 225 -12.67 -26.78 3.38
N ALA A 226 -11.99 -27.79 2.86
CA ALA A 226 -11.82 -28.01 1.43
C ALA A 226 -12.96 -28.89 0.89
N ILE A 227 -13.12 -28.88 -0.43
CA ILE A 227 -14.15 -29.52 -1.30
C ILE A 227 -15.25 -28.48 -1.68
N ALA A 228 -15.42 -28.06 -2.94
CA ALA A 228 -15.44 -28.88 -4.14
C ALA A 228 -14.81 -28.22 -5.38
N ASN A 229 -14.10 -29.06 -6.15
CA ASN A 229 -13.89 -28.95 -7.58
C ASN A 229 -15.19 -28.65 -8.32
N ILE A 230 -15.22 -27.57 -9.10
CA ILE A 230 -15.99 -27.51 -10.34
C ILE A 230 -15.00 -27.14 -11.42
N ASP A 231 -14.39 -28.17 -11.99
CA ASP A 231 -13.70 -28.10 -13.26
C ASP A 231 -14.53 -28.94 -14.24
N THR A 232 -15.24 -28.28 -15.14
CA THR A 232 -15.04 -28.46 -16.59
C THR A 232 -16.17 -27.82 -17.41
N ARG A 233 -15.70 -27.24 -18.51
CA ARG A 233 -16.30 -27.28 -19.86
C ARG A 233 -17.26 -26.16 -20.30
N ARG A 234 -16.73 -25.48 -21.32
CA ARG A 234 -17.37 -24.81 -22.47
C ARG A 234 -17.77 -23.35 -22.26
N GLN A 235 -16.84 -22.47 -22.62
CA GLN A 235 -17.03 -21.73 -23.89
C GLN A 235 -15.69 -21.26 -24.44
N ARG A 236 -15.26 -21.96 -25.49
CA ARG A 236 -14.30 -21.46 -26.47
C ARG A 236 -14.93 -20.24 -27.14
N ARG A 237 -14.36 -19.05 -26.94
CA ARG A 237 -14.34 -18.04 -28.01
C ARG A 237 -12.89 -17.81 -28.40
N ARG A 238 -12.57 -18.42 -29.54
CA ARG A 238 -11.36 -18.20 -30.32
C ARG A 238 -11.34 -16.73 -30.73
N VAL A 239 -10.26 -16.02 -30.40
CA VAL A 239 -9.80 -14.92 -31.24
C VAL A 239 -8.35 -15.24 -31.58
N SER A 240 -8.12 -15.43 -32.87
CA SER A 240 -6.86 -15.80 -33.49
C SER A 240 -5.75 -14.80 -33.16
N MET A 241 -4.59 -15.31 -32.76
CA MET A 241 -3.31 -14.62 -32.89
C MET A 241 -2.55 -15.28 -34.05
N PRO A 242 -2.09 -14.52 -35.07
CA PRO A 242 -0.97 -14.96 -35.91
C PRO A 242 0.33 -14.68 -35.10
N GLY A 243 1.19 -15.67 -34.85
CA GLY A 243 2.19 -16.13 -35.83
C GLY A 243 3.17 -14.99 -36.11
N GLY A 244 4.25 -14.82 -35.35
CA GLY A 244 5.44 -15.67 -35.43
C GLY A 244 6.47 -14.98 -36.34
N GLY A 245 7.48 -14.35 -35.74
CA GLY A 245 8.55 -13.65 -36.46
C GLY A 245 9.75 -13.42 -35.55
N SER A 246 10.79 -14.23 -35.79
CA SER A 246 12.03 -14.34 -35.04
C SER A 246 13.08 -13.35 -35.57
N TYR A 247 13.68 -12.53 -34.71
CA TYR A 247 15.00 -11.90 -34.90
C TYR A 247 15.67 -11.86 -33.52
N ALA A 248 16.56 -12.80 -33.23
CA ALA A 248 18.00 -12.71 -33.50
C ALA A 248 18.69 -11.66 -32.61
N SER A 249 19.49 -12.20 -31.71
CA SER A 249 20.36 -11.59 -30.71
C SER A 249 21.30 -10.52 -31.27
N GLU A 250 21.45 -9.40 -30.58
CA GLU A 250 22.72 -8.68 -30.52
C GLU A 250 23.08 -8.30 -29.09
N GLU A 251 24.20 -8.87 -28.70
CA GLU A 251 25.02 -8.68 -27.52
C GLU A 251 25.85 -7.40 -27.69
N ARG A 252 25.93 -6.57 -26.63
CA ARG A 252 26.94 -5.52 -26.30
C ARG A 252 26.27 -4.46 -25.41
N THR A 253 26.84 -3.83 -24.39
CA THR A 253 28.07 -3.94 -23.61
C THR A 253 27.81 -3.06 -22.39
N ILE A 254 28.04 -3.57 -21.18
CA ILE A 254 27.99 -2.80 -19.93
C ILE A 254 29.20 -1.85 -19.91
N HIS A 255 28.98 -0.55 -19.78
CA HIS A 255 30.03 0.40 -19.40
C HIS A 255 29.67 1.13 -18.10
N PRO A 256 30.46 0.94 -17.01
CA PRO A 256 30.38 1.76 -15.82
C PRO A 256 31.34 2.96 -15.97
N SER A 257 30.81 4.19 -15.97
CA SER A 257 31.63 5.40 -15.89
C SER A 257 31.77 5.85 -14.45
N MET A 258 32.78 5.32 -13.76
CA MET A 258 33.40 5.94 -12.60
C MET A 258 34.55 6.83 -13.09
N ARG A 259 34.49 8.14 -12.85
CA ARG A 259 35.70 8.96 -12.73
C ARG A 259 35.50 10.16 -11.80
N ARG A 260 36.08 9.99 -10.59
CA ARG A 260 36.92 10.92 -9.78
C ARG A 260 36.52 12.40 -9.79
N SER A 261 36.05 12.91 -8.64
CA SER A 261 36.88 13.45 -7.54
C SER A 261 37.72 14.67 -7.95
N ASN A 262 37.35 15.83 -7.43
CA ASN A 262 38.31 16.78 -6.86
C ASN A 262 37.67 17.63 -5.76
N HIS A 263 38.48 17.84 -4.73
CA HIS A 263 38.20 18.47 -3.44
C HIS A 263 37.81 19.95 -3.53
N ARG A 264 36.92 20.39 -2.63
CA ARG A 264 37.20 21.57 -1.79
C ARG A 264 36.45 21.53 -0.47
N ARG A 265 37.23 21.52 0.62
CA ARG A 265 36.84 21.73 2.01
C ARG A 265 36.44 23.19 2.25
N LEU A 266 35.30 23.40 2.91
CA LEU A 266 34.97 24.49 3.85
C LEU A 266 33.90 23.83 4.77
N SER A 267 34.13 23.36 6.00
CA SER A 267 34.62 23.97 7.24
C SER A 267 33.87 25.23 7.68
N THR A 268 32.69 25.03 8.26
CA THR A 268 32.08 25.72 9.44
C THR A 268 30.77 24.94 9.70
N GLY A 269 30.27 24.60 10.90
CA GLY A 269 30.51 25.02 12.27
C GLY A 269 29.14 25.12 12.96
N ALA A 270 29.01 24.55 14.17
CA ALA A 270 27.89 24.63 15.13
C ALA A 270 26.60 23.84 14.79
N ALA A 271 26.23 22.77 15.50
CA ALA A 271 25.83 22.66 16.92
C ALA A 271 24.48 23.34 17.23
N ALA A 272 23.43 22.53 17.32
CA ALA A 272 22.23 22.83 18.11
C ALA A 272 21.58 21.51 18.55
N CYS A 273 21.93 21.05 19.75
CA CYS A 273 21.10 20.19 20.57
C CYS A 273 20.50 21.07 21.67
N ALA A 274 19.18 21.11 21.74
CA ALA A 274 18.37 21.38 22.93
C ALA A 274 16.99 20.77 22.67
#